data_AF-A0A0G0NHZ2-F1
#
_entry.id   AF-A0A0G0NHZ2-F1
#
_cell.length_a   1.000
_cell.length_b   1.000
_cell.length_c   1.000
_cell.angle_alpha   90.00
_cell.angle_beta   90.00
_cell.angle_gamma   90.00
#
_symmetry.space_group_name_H-M   'P 1'
#
loop_
_entity.id
_entity.type
_entity.pdbx_description
1 polymer ?
#
loop_
_entity_poly.entity_id
_entity_poly.type
_entity_poly.pdbx_seq_one_letter_code
_entity_poly.pdbx_strand_id
1 'polypeptide(L)'
;MIGTEIRNIEIAGDRVSVQKVKNKPYVHTNHYLTEELKAFEKFHTKSSEERYKRANELLKKKMTKDTVISVLSDTENRDYPICRVDETIGSVVFIPDQLEAYFCYGHPCEGKFRKFSL
;
A
#
# COMPACT_ATOMS: atom_id res chain seq x y z
N MET A 1 19.04 5.43 -15.15
CA MET A 1 18.27 5.36 -13.89
C MET A 1 18.50 4.00 -13.28
N ILE A 2 19.16 3.95 -12.12
CA ILE A 2 19.25 2.73 -11.30
C ILE A 2 17.82 2.33 -10.97
N GLY A 3 17.40 1.14 -11.41
CA GLY A 3 16.00 0.72 -11.32
C GLY A 3 15.53 0.71 -9.87
N THR A 4 14.41 1.37 -9.59
CA THR A 4 13.75 1.36 -8.29
C THR A 4 13.40 -0.08 -7.95
N GLU A 5 14.05 -0.58 -6.90
CA GLU A 5 13.91 -1.95 -6.42
C GLU A 5 13.07 -1.94 -5.16
N ILE A 6 11.96 -2.67 -5.18
CA ILE A 6 11.08 -2.86 -4.02
C ILE A 6 11.36 -4.25 -3.45
N ARG A 7 11.42 -4.33 -2.12
CA ARG A 7 11.48 -5.58 -1.35
C ARG A 7 10.19 -5.71 -0.54
N ASN A 8 9.40 -6.72 -0.82
CA ASN A 8 8.35 -7.16 0.10
C ASN A 8 8.92 -8.22 1.03
N ILE A 9 8.73 -8.06 2.33
CA ILE A 9 9.22 -8.98 3.35
C ILE A 9 8.01 -9.40 4.18
N GLU A 10 7.65 -10.67 4.10
CA GLU A 10 6.59 -11.27 4.89
C GLU A 10 7.20 -12.21 5.94
N ILE A 11 6.64 -12.22 7.15
CA ILE A 11 7.20 -12.95 8.30
C ILE A 11 6.07 -13.71 9.01
N ALA A 12 6.31 -14.99 9.32
CA ALA A 12 5.41 -15.85 10.10
C ALA A 12 6.22 -16.63 11.14
N GLY A 13 6.26 -16.14 12.40
CA GLY A 13 7.07 -16.76 13.44
C GLY A 13 8.57 -16.72 13.11
N ASP A 14 9.18 -17.87 12.91
CA ASP A 14 10.59 -18.06 12.52
C ASP A 14 10.80 -18.17 10.99
N ARG A 15 9.74 -18.01 10.18
CA ARG A 15 9.80 -18.05 8.72
C ARG A 15 9.79 -16.63 8.15
N VAL A 16 10.63 -16.41 7.13
CA VAL A 16 10.74 -15.13 6.41
C VAL A 16 10.74 -15.41 4.92
N SER A 17 9.88 -14.72 4.18
CA SER A 17 9.85 -14.77 2.72
C SER A 17 10.10 -13.39 2.14
N VAL A 18 10.96 -13.31 1.12
CA VAL A 18 11.39 -12.05 0.51
C VAL A 18 11.08 -12.06 -0.98
N GLN A 19 10.18 -11.18 -1.42
CA GLN A 19 9.92 -10.97 -2.85
C GLN A 19 10.66 -9.74 -3.36
N LYS A 20 11.36 -9.93 -4.47
CA LYS A 20 12.06 -8.86 -5.20
C LYS A 20 11.19 -8.36 -6.35
N VAL A 21 10.82 -7.09 -6.30
CA VAL A 21 10.00 -6.45 -7.35
C VAL A 21 10.83 -5.37 -8.03
N LYS A 22 11.05 -5.53 -9.34
CA LYS A 22 11.80 -4.59 -10.17
C LYS A 22 10.88 -3.97 -11.22
N ASN A 23 11.01 -2.65 -11.41
CA ASN A 23 10.42 -1.91 -12.54
C ASN A 23 8.89 -2.05 -12.69
N LYS A 24 8.17 -2.32 -11.59
CA LYS A 24 6.70 -2.33 -11.57
C LYS A 24 6.17 -1.88 -10.20
N PRO A 25 4.97 -1.28 -10.14
CA PRO A 25 4.30 -1.01 -8.87
C PRO A 25 4.04 -2.30 -8.08
N TYR A 26 3.84 -2.15 -6.78
CA TYR A 26 3.56 -3.25 -5.86
C TYR A 26 2.54 -2.82 -4.81
N VAL A 27 1.69 -3.75 -4.39
CA VAL A 27 0.66 -3.56 -3.36
C VAL A 27 0.76 -4.71 -2.38
N HIS A 28 0.52 -4.43 -1.11
CA HIS A 28 0.34 -5.41 -0.05
C HIS A 28 -0.75 -4.91 0.89
N THR A 29 -1.50 -5.83 1.51
CA THR A 29 -2.47 -5.49 2.56
C THR A 29 -2.17 -6.26 3.85
N ASN A 30 -3.10 -7.04 4.38
CA ASN A 30 -3.03 -7.70 5.68
C ASN A 30 -3.17 -9.22 5.57
N HIS A 31 -2.81 -9.79 4.42
CA HIS A 31 -2.70 -11.24 4.22
C HIS A 31 -1.41 -11.59 3.48
N TYR A 32 -0.95 -12.83 3.62
CA TYR A 32 0.27 -13.29 2.96
C TYR A 32 0.08 -13.42 1.44
N LEU A 33 1.04 -12.91 0.67
CA LEU A 33 1.06 -13.05 -0.80
C LEU A 33 2.04 -14.12 -1.27
N THR A 34 3.03 -14.48 -0.46
CA THR A 34 3.97 -15.56 -0.77
C THR A 34 3.31 -16.93 -0.57
N GLU A 35 3.38 -17.81 -1.57
CA GLU A 35 2.80 -19.16 -1.48
C GLU A 35 3.33 -19.96 -0.29
N GLU A 36 4.61 -19.76 0.06
CA GLU A 36 5.22 -20.36 1.24
C GLU A 36 4.50 -19.96 2.53
N LEU A 37 4.19 -18.67 2.72
CA LEU A 37 3.61 -18.18 3.97
C LEU A 37 2.08 -18.26 4.01
N LYS A 38 1.40 -18.32 2.85
CA LYS A 38 -0.03 -18.61 2.77
C LYS A 38 -0.40 -19.92 3.46
N ALA A 39 0.47 -20.94 3.42
CA ALA A 39 0.24 -22.21 4.11
C ALA A 39 0.17 -22.07 5.65
N PHE A 40 0.72 -21.00 6.21
CA PHE A 40 0.70 -20.70 7.65
C PHE A 40 -0.40 -19.72 8.04
N GLU A 41 -1.13 -19.16 7.06
CA GLU A 41 -2.19 -18.22 7.31
C GLU A 41 -3.44 -18.93 7.84
N LYS A 42 -3.76 -18.73 9.12
CA LYS A 42 -4.97 -19.31 9.72
C LYS A 42 -6.23 -18.50 9.40
N PHE A 43 -6.08 -17.20 9.19
CA PHE A 43 -7.16 -16.27 8.98
C PHE A 43 -6.64 -14.98 8.35
N HIS A 44 -7.38 -14.47 7.38
CA HIS A 44 -7.32 -13.07 6.96
C HIS A 44 -8.75 -12.55 6.72
N THR A 45 -8.90 -11.23 6.68
CA THR A 45 -10.22 -10.62 6.50
C THR A 45 -10.56 -10.45 5.01
N LYS A 46 -11.84 -10.57 4.66
CA LYS A 46 -12.36 -10.20 3.34
C LYS A 46 -11.98 -8.76 2.95
N SER A 47 -11.95 -7.84 3.93
CA SER A 47 -11.46 -6.48 3.71
C SER A 47 -10.04 -6.44 3.16
N SER A 48 -9.16 -7.33 3.63
CA SER A 48 -7.79 -7.40 3.14
C SER A 48 -7.71 -7.82 1.68
N GLU A 49 -8.51 -8.80 1.28
CA GLU A 49 -8.58 -9.30 -0.09
C GLU A 49 -9.15 -8.24 -1.04
N GLU A 50 -10.27 -7.63 -0.67
CA GLU A 50 -10.96 -6.63 -1.49
C GLU A 50 -10.12 -5.36 -1.67
N ARG A 51 -9.46 -4.88 -0.60
CA ARG A 51 -8.51 -3.75 -0.72
C ARG A 51 -7.30 -4.10 -1.58
N TYR A 52 -6.80 -5.33 -1.49
CA TYR A 52 -5.68 -5.77 -2.33
C TYR A 52 -6.08 -5.79 -3.80
N LYS A 53 -7.23 -6.37 -4.11
CA LYS A 53 -7.79 -6.39 -5.48
C LYS A 53 -7.98 -4.97 -6.01
N ARG A 54 -8.69 -4.13 -5.26
CA ARG A 54 -8.98 -2.73 -5.65
C ARG A 54 -7.70 -1.92 -5.87
N ALA A 55 -6.73 -2.01 -4.96
CA ALA A 55 -5.47 -1.30 -5.11
C ALA A 55 -4.70 -1.76 -6.36
N ASN A 56 -4.69 -3.07 -6.68
CA ASN A 56 -4.09 -3.58 -7.90
C ASN A 56 -4.79 -3.08 -9.18
N GLU A 57 -6.12 -2.95 -9.18
CA GLU A 57 -6.87 -2.37 -10.31
C GLU A 57 -6.50 -0.90 -10.55
N LEU A 58 -6.19 -0.16 -9.50
CA LEU A 58 -5.81 1.26 -9.57
C LEU A 58 -4.34 1.49 -9.93
N LEU A 59 -3.48 0.46 -9.83
CA LEU A 59 -2.06 0.60 -10.15
C LEU A 59 -1.83 0.91 -11.64
N LYS A 60 -0.96 1.87 -11.90
CA LYS A 60 -0.47 2.21 -13.24
C LYS A 60 1.03 1.99 -13.31
N LYS A 61 1.56 1.60 -14.48
CA LYS A 61 2.99 1.37 -14.70
C LYS A 61 3.88 2.54 -14.22
N LYS A 62 3.37 3.77 -14.33
CA LYS A 62 3.99 4.97 -13.78
C LYS A 62 3.00 5.60 -12.80
N MET A 63 3.43 5.74 -11.55
CA MET A 63 2.68 6.40 -10.49
C MET A 63 3.33 7.76 -10.20
N THR A 64 2.53 8.82 -10.12
CA THR A 64 2.90 10.11 -9.55
C THR A 64 2.41 10.20 -8.10
N LYS A 65 2.90 11.19 -7.35
CA LYS A 65 2.40 11.53 -6.02
C LYS A 65 0.88 11.59 -5.98
N ASP A 66 0.25 12.32 -6.90
CA ASP A 66 -1.21 12.52 -6.90
C ASP A 66 -1.96 11.22 -7.23
N THR A 67 -1.42 10.37 -8.10
CA THR A 67 -2.04 9.06 -8.35
C THR A 67 -1.93 8.12 -7.14
N VAL A 68 -0.84 8.19 -6.36
CA VAL A 68 -0.73 7.42 -5.12
C VAL A 68 -1.70 7.95 -4.07
N ILE A 69 -1.81 9.28 -3.92
CA ILE A 69 -2.82 9.90 -3.05
C ILE A 69 -4.23 9.43 -3.44
N SER A 70 -4.56 9.43 -4.73
CA SER A 70 -5.86 8.94 -5.22
C SER A 70 -6.14 7.48 -4.85
N VAL A 71 -5.12 6.60 -4.85
CA VAL A 71 -5.28 5.20 -4.40
C VAL A 71 -5.56 5.15 -2.90
N LEU A 72 -4.80 5.92 -2.10
CA LEU A 72 -4.95 5.94 -0.65
C LEU A 72 -6.30 6.53 -0.20
N SER A 73 -6.82 7.48 -0.96
CA SER A 73 -8.12 8.14 -0.74
C SER A 73 -9.31 7.36 -1.33
N ASP A 74 -9.11 6.19 -1.92
CA ASP A 74 -10.17 5.45 -2.62
C ASP A 74 -11.26 4.91 -1.67
N THR A 75 -12.51 5.23 -1.99
CA THR A 75 -13.72 4.81 -1.25
C THR A 75 -14.73 4.09 -2.14
N GLU A 76 -14.31 3.58 -3.31
CA GLU A 76 -15.26 3.03 -4.29
C GLU A 76 -15.96 1.77 -3.79
N ASN A 77 -15.22 0.86 -3.15
CA ASN A 77 -15.81 -0.28 -2.47
C ASN A 77 -16.45 0.16 -1.15
N ARG A 78 -17.78 0.23 -1.09
CA ARG A 78 -18.52 0.72 0.09
C ARG A 78 -18.35 -0.15 1.32
N ASP A 79 -18.21 -1.46 1.15
CA ASP A 79 -18.08 -2.41 2.26
C ASP A 79 -16.64 -2.48 2.75
N TYR A 80 -15.67 -2.37 1.83
CA TYR A 80 -14.25 -2.54 2.11
C TYR A 80 -13.37 -1.50 1.39
N PRO A 81 -13.52 -0.20 1.69
CA PRO A 81 -12.77 0.85 1.01
C PRO A 81 -11.29 0.80 1.40
N ILE A 82 -10.42 1.39 0.57
CA ILE A 82 -9.00 1.59 0.94
C ILE A 82 -8.90 2.67 2.02
N CYS A 83 -9.58 3.81 1.81
CA CYS A 83 -9.77 4.83 2.82
C CYS A 83 -10.94 4.46 3.73
N ARG A 84 -10.64 4.05 4.97
CA ARG A 84 -11.65 3.62 5.95
C ARG A 84 -11.82 4.74 6.97
N VAL A 85 -12.96 5.44 6.96
CA VAL A 85 -13.18 6.66 7.76
C VAL A 85 -12.93 6.41 9.25
N ASP A 86 -13.39 5.28 9.78
CA ASP A 86 -13.29 4.94 11.20
C ASP A 86 -11.99 4.19 11.58
N GLU A 87 -11.12 3.85 10.62
CA GLU A 87 -9.94 3.00 10.86
C GLU A 87 -8.62 3.56 10.31
N THR A 88 -8.65 4.31 9.21
CA THR A 88 -7.44 4.89 8.60
C THR A 88 -7.02 6.14 9.39
N ILE A 89 -6.04 5.97 10.27
CA ILE A 89 -5.53 7.04 11.15
C ILE A 89 -4.53 7.99 10.47
N GLY A 90 -4.03 7.64 9.29
CA GLY A 90 -3.05 8.45 8.57
C GLY A 90 -2.59 7.80 7.26
N SER A 91 -1.84 8.57 6.47
CA SER A 91 -1.27 8.12 5.20
C SER A 91 0.01 8.89 4.87
N VAL A 92 0.91 8.25 4.14
CA VAL A 92 2.19 8.83 3.73
C VAL A 92 2.51 8.50 2.28
N VAL A 93 3.08 9.47 1.56
CA VAL A 93 3.65 9.28 0.23
C VAL A 93 5.08 9.77 0.24
N PHE A 94 6.03 8.90 -0.08
CA PHE A 94 7.44 9.23 -0.23
C PHE A 94 7.78 9.43 -1.71
N ILE A 95 8.61 10.43 -2.01
CA ILE A 95 9.23 10.63 -3.31
C ILE A 95 10.76 10.57 -3.10
N PRO A 96 11.36 9.36 -3.10
CA PRO A 96 12.75 9.17 -2.66
C PRO A 96 13.76 9.98 -3.46
N ASP A 97 13.61 10.02 -4.79
CA ASP A 97 14.52 10.76 -5.68
C ASP A 97 14.54 12.28 -5.42
N GLN A 98 13.49 12.80 -4.76
CA GLN A 98 13.34 14.22 -4.42
C GLN A 98 13.57 14.50 -2.94
N LEU A 99 13.78 13.46 -2.11
CA LEU A 99 13.83 13.57 -0.64
C LEU A 99 12.60 14.27 -0.04
N GLU A 100 11.43 14.05 -0.65
CA GLU A 100 10.15 14.62 -0.20
C GLU A 100 9.24 13.56 0.39
N ALA A 101 8.47 13.96 1.39
CA ALA A 101 7.40 13.15 1.97
C ALA A 101 6.13 13.97 2.15
N TYR A 102 4.98 13.35 1.96
CA TYR A 102 3.67 13.96 2.10
C TYR A 102 2.86 13.17 3.11
N PHE A 103 2.45 13.79 4.21
CA PHE A 103 1.73 13.15 5.29
C PHE A 103 0.30 13.68 5.39
N CYS A 104 -0.66 12.77 5.45
CA CYS A 104 -2.04 13.07 5.82
C CYS A 104 -2.31 12.48 7.20
N TYR A 105 -2.72 13.31 8.14
CA TYR A 105 -3.20 12.87 9.46
C TYR A 105 -4.70 12.64 9.38
N GLY A 106 -5.18 11.50 9.90
CA GLY A 106 -6.55 11.03 9.67
C GLY A 106 -6.73 10.39 8.29
N HIS A 107 -7.98 10.16 7.91
CA HIS A 107 -8.31 9.43 6.69
C HIS A 107 -8.07 10.31 5.43
N PRO A 108 -7.31 9.81 4.43
CA PRO A 108 -6.89 10.61 3.26
C PRO A 108 -8.02 10.97 2.28
N CYS A 109 -9.22 10.41 2.44
CA CYS A 109 -10.38 10.75 1.62
C CYS A 109 -10.99 12.12 1.96
N GLU A 110 -10.69 12.69 3.14
CA GLU A 110 -11.06 14.07 3.49
C GLU A 110 -9.88 14.88 4.05
N GLY A 111 -8.83 14.21 4.51
CA GLY A 111 -7.64 14.85 5.04
C GLY A 111 -6.77 15.53 3.98
N LYS A 112 -5.88 16.41 4.45
CA LYS A 112 -4.95 17.15 3.59
C LYS A 112 -3.52 16.66 3.79
N PHE A 113 -2.85 16.37 2.68
CA PHE A 113 -1.44 16.01 2.67
C PHE A 113 -0.56 17.25 2.88
N ARG A 114 0.32 17.19 3.89
CA ARG A 114 1.33 18.20 4.19
C ARG A 114 2.69 17.74 3.69
N LYS A 115 3.40 18.61 2.98
CA LYS A 115 4.74 18.34 2.45
C LYS A 115 5.81 18.54 3.54
N PHE A 116 6.77 17.65 3.54
CA PHE A 116 8.04 17.73 4.28
C PHE A 116 9.17 17.42 3.31
N SER A 117 10.29 18.13 3.43
CA SER A 117 11.48 17.95 2.61
C SER A 117 12.73 18.12 3.46
N LEU A 118 13.80 17.42 3.09
CA LEU A 118 15.14 17.55 3.68
C LEU A 118 15.93 18.65 2.97
#